data_AF-A0A0R2QW75-F1
#
_entry.id   AF-A0A0R2QW75-F1
#
_cell.length_a   1.000
_cell.length_b   1.000
_cell.length_c   1.000
_cell.angle_alpha   90.00
_cell.angle_beta   90.00
_cell.angle_gamma   90.00
#
_symmetry.space_group_name_H-M   'P 1'
#
loop_
_entity.id
_entity.type
_entity.pdbx_description
1 polymer ?
#
loop_
_entity_poly.entity_id
_entity_poly.type
_entity_poly.pdbx_seq_one_letter_code
_entity_poly.pdbx_strand_id
1 'polypeptide(L)'
;MPFLEKKQSSLIPNEANKNDVAKILGNPSTKSLFNDNIWIYIERKQTQSELKNLGKMEIYKNDVLVVEFNDFGILKNKKLYNINDMENIRIAKETTGTVNKNKSFLYDFMSSMRQKMNDPLGQRAKKRREVNQR
;
A
#
# COMPACT_ATOMS: atom_id res chain seq x y z
N MET A 1 22.29 -9.29 -5.77
CA MET A 1 22.45 -8.08 -6.61
C MET A 1 21.10 -7.64 -7.15
N PRO A 2 20.88 -6.33 -7.40
CA PRO A 2 19.73 -5.81 -8.13
C PRO A 2 19.44 -6.65 -9.37
N PHE A 3 18.21 -7.16 -9.48
CA PHE A 3 17.84 -7.97 -10.63
C PHE A 3 17.41 -7.06 -11.77
N LEU A 4 16.68 -5.98 -11.45
CA LEU A 4 16.11 -5.08 -12.43
C LEU A 4 17.17 -4.22 -13.10
N GLU A 5 18.07 -3.61 -12.33
CA GLU A 5 19.16 -2.76 -12.85
C GLU A 5 20.05 -3.51 -13.84
N LYS A 6 20.41 -4.76 -13.53
CA LYS A 6 21.22 -5.60 -14.42
C LYS A 6 20.46 -6.08 -15.65
N LYS A 7 19.19 -6.45 -15.50
CA LYS A 7 18.41 -6.98 -16.64
C LYS A 7 18.00 -5.90 -17.63
N GLN A 8 17.79 -4.67 -17.15
CA GLN A 8 17.37 -3.59 -18.03
C GLN A 8 18.48 -3.24 -19.05
N SER A 9 19.77 -3.43 -18.71
CA SER A 9 20.87 -3.13 -19.62
C SER A 9 20.83 -3.97 -20.91
N SER A 10 20.28 -5.18 -20.84
CA SER A 10 20.09 -6.07 -21.99
C SER A 10 18.96 -5.64 -22.94
N LEU A 11 18.13 -4.67 -22.54
CA LEU A 11 17.01 -4.19 -23.37
C LEU A 11 17.45 -3.03 -24.25
N ILE A 12 17.58 -3.25 -25.55
CA ILE A 12 17.97 -2.21 -26.50
C ILE A 12 16.71 -1.57 -27.09
N PRO A 13 16.53 -0.23 -26.96
CA PRO A 13 15.42 0.48 -27.61
C PRO A 13 15.44 0.28 -29.13
N ASN A 14 14.25 0.22 -29.73
CA ASN A 14 13.96 -0.04 -31.15
C ASN A 14 14.33 -1.44 -31.66
N GLU A 15 14.90 -2.31 -30.83
CA GLU A 15 15.24 -3.69 -31.21
C GLU A 15 14.40 -4.70 -30.46
N ALA A 16 14.27 -4.55 -29.13
CA ALA A 16 13.51 -5.49 -28.31
C ALA A 16 12.00 -5.35 -28.54
N ASN A 17 11.29 -6.48 -28.65
CA ASN A 17 9.82 -6.51 -28.70
C ASN A 17 9.21 -6.84 -27.31
N LYS A 18 7.89 -6.74 -27.19
CA LYS A 18 7.14 -7.11 -25.96
C LYS A 18 7.44 -8.53 -25.46
N ASN A 19 7.61 -9.50 -26.35
CA ASN A 19 7.89 -10.89 -26.00
C ASN A 19 9.31 -11.06 -25.46
N ASP A 20 10.28 -10.35 -26.01
CA ASP A 20 11.68 -10.39 -25.58
C ASP A 20 11.83 -9.71 -24.22
N VAL A 21 11.14 -8.57 -24.02
CA VAL A 21 11.04 -7.94 -22.70
C VAL A 21 10.41 -8.90 -21.69
N ALA A 22 9.34 -9.61 -22.06
CA ALA A 22 8.71 -10.60 -21.19
C ALA A 22 9.62 -11.81 -20.89
N LYS A 23 10.46 -12.24 -21.83
CA LYS A 23 11.46 -13.30 -21.58
C LYS A 23 12.58 -12.84 -20.65
N ILE A 24 13.05 -11.61 -20.82
CA ILE A 24 14.18 -11.06 -20.05
C ILE A 24 13.73 -10.66 -18.65
N LEU A 25 12.66 -9.88 -18.52
CA LEU A 25 12.18 -9.33 -17.25
C LEU A 25 11.11 -10.17 -16.58
N GLY A 26 10.39 -10.99 -17.33
CA GLY A 26 9.15 -11.62 -16.88
C GLY A 26 7.93 -10.74 -17.13
N ASN A 27 6.81 -11.17 -16.57
CA ASN A 27 5.56 -10.40 -16.55
C ASN A 27 5.75 -9.09 -15.76
N PRO A 28 5.16 -7.98 -16.24
CA PRO A 28 5.24 -6.68 -15.57
C PRO A 28 4.55 -6.72 -14.21
N SER A 29 5.04 -5.91 -13.27
CA SER A 29 4.40 -5.75 -11.95
C SER A 29 3.03 -5.08 -12.08
N THR A 30 2.95 -4.07 -12.95
CA THR A 30 1.68 -3.43 -13.33
C THR A 30 1.79 -2.81 -14.72
N LYS A 31 0.65 -2.51 -15.33
CA LYS A 31 0.55 -1.70 -16.55
C LYS A 31 0.00 -0.31 -16.19
N SER A 32 0.22 0.67 -17.06
CA SER A 32 -0.41 1.99 -16.89
C SER A 32 -1.93 1.89 -17.06
N LEU A 33 -2.67 2.66 -16.25
CA LEU A 33 -4.14 2.71 -16.32
C LEU A 33 -4.65 3.38 -17.60
N PHE A 34 -3.85 4.25 -18.22
CA PHE A 34 -4.25 5.05 -19.38
C PHE A 34 -3.65 4.55 -20.69
N ASN A 35 -2.61 3.72 -20.64
CA ASN A 35 -1.89 3.27 -21.82
C ASN A 35 -1.33 1.85 -21.63
N ASP A 36 -1.92 0.89 -22.34
CA ASP A 36 -1.51 -0.52 -22.29
C ASP A 36 -0.09 -0.78 -22.82
N ASN A 37 0.48 0.18 -23.55
CA ASN A 37 1.86 0.12 -24.06
C ASN A 37 2.90 0.55 -23.02
N ILE A 38 2.51 0.87 -21.78
CA ILE A 38 3.45 1.20 -20.71
C ILE A 38 3.43 0.08 -19.66
N TRP A 39 4.57 -0.58 -19.51
CA TRP A 39 4.79 -1.62 -18.51
C TRP A 39 5.68 -1.08 -17.40
N ILE A 40 5.34 -1.44 -16.17
CA ILE A 40 6.02 -0.96 -14.97
C ILE A 40 6.49 -2.18 -14.18
N TYR A 41 7.80 -2.22 -13.93
CA TYR A 41 8.45 -3.23 -13.11
C TYR A 41 8.94 -2.59 -11.83
N ILE A 42 8.62 -3.21 -10.70
CA ILE A 42 8.93 -2.66 -9.36
C ILE A 42 9.76 -3.69 -8.59
N GLU A 43 10.98 -3.33 -8.21
CA GLU A 43 11.83 -4.12 -7.32
C GLU A 43 11.98 -3.38 -5.98
N ARG A 44 11.28 -3.85 -4.94
CA ARG A 44 11.37 -3.29 -3.59
C ARG A 44 11.99 -4.28 -2.61
N LYS A 45 12.90 -3.81 -1.75
CA LYS A 45 13.44 -4.58 -0.63
C LYS A 45 13.38 -3.79 0.66
N GLN A 46 13.03 -4.50 1.73
CA GLN A 46 12.86 -3.96 3.06
C GLN A 46 13.69 -4.77 4.05
N THR A 47 14.14 -4.13 5.12
CA THR A 47 14.81 -4.82 6.23
C THR A 47 13.83 -5.77 6.92
N GLN A 48 14.36 -6.87 7.45
CA GLN A 48 13.56 -7.75 8.29
C GLN A 48 13.42 -7.14 9.69
N SER A 49 12.26 -7.36 10.31
CA SER A 49 11.95 -6.94 11.67
C SER A 49 12.77 -7.79 12.65
N GLU A 50 14.00 -7.37 12.88
CA GLU A 50 14.89 -7.98 13.87
C GLU A 50 14.94 -7.13 15.15
N LEU A 51 15.25 -7.77 16.29
CA LEU A 51 15.41 -7.06 17.57
C LEU A 51 16.44 -5.93 17.48
N LYS A 52 17.50 -6.12 16.69
CA LYS A 52 18.55 -5.12 16.45
C LYS A 52 18.02 -3.81 15.83
N ASN A 53 16.92 -3.89 15.08
CA ASN A 53 16.26 -2.73 14.45
C ASN A 53 15.05 -2.26 15.25
N LEU A 54 14.84 -2.75 16.49
CA LEU A 54 13.68 -2.45 17.33
C LEU A 54 12.34 -2.69 16.61
N GLY A 55 12.29 -3.68 15.73
CA GLY A 55 11.11 -4.00 14.91
C GLY A 55 10.79 -2.98 13.81
N LYS A 56 11.66 -2.00 13.55
CA LYS A 56 11.49 -1.05 12.45
C LYS A 56 11.83 -1.70 11.12
N MET A 57 10.90 -1.61 10.18
CA MET A 57 11.09 -2.02 8.79
C MET A 57 11.39 -0.77 7.96
N GLU A 58 12.53 -0.78 7.27
CA GLU A 58 12.96 0.31 6.40
C GLU A 58 13.15 -0.22 4.98
N ILE A 59 12.63 0.52 4.01
CA ILE A 59 12.85 0.24 2.59
C ILE A 59 14.24 0.78 2.26
N TYR A 60 15.19 -0.13 2.01
CA TYR A 60 16.55 0.24 1.61
C TYR A 60 16.75 0.19 0.10
N LYS A 61 15.78 -0.37 -0.64
CA LYS A 61 15.83 -0.47 -2.09
C LYS A 61 14.44 -0.34 -2.70
N ASN A 62 14.32 0.54 -3.69
CA ASN A 62 13.10 0.74 -4.46
C ASN A 62 13.47 1.16 -5.89
N ASP A 63 13.64 0.18 -6.78
CA ASP A 63 13.92 0.43 -8.19
C ASP A 63 12.64 0.27 -9.00
N VAL A 64 12.37 1.21 -9.91
CA VAL A 64 11.20 1.18 -10.80
C VAL A 64 11.68 1.33 -12.23
N LEU A 65 11.42 0.34 -13.07
CA LEU A 65 11.70 0.38 -14.50
C LEU A 65 10.38 0.58 -15.26
N VAL A 66 10.28 1.72 -15.93
CA VAL A 66 9.19 2.05 -16.84
C VAL A 66 9.65 1.71 -18.26
N VAL A 67 8.87 0.87 -18.93
CA VAL A 67 9.13 0.39 -20.29
C VAL A 67 7.97 0.83 -21.17
N GLU A 68 8.27 1.61 -22.21
CA GLU A 68 7.28 2.14 -23.14
C GLU A 68 7.44 1.45 -24.49
N PHE A 69 6.35 0.89 -24.99
CA PHE A 69 6.27 0.29 -26.32
C PHE A 69 5.61 1.26 -27.31
N ASN A 70 5.92 1.10 -28.59
CA ASN A 70 5.12 1.69 -29.65
C ASN A 70 3.86 0.82 -29.91
N ASP A 71 2.98 1.30 -30.81
CA ASP A 71 1.74 0.61 -31.16
C ASP A 71 1.98 -0.74 -31.84
N PHE A 72 3.17 -0.93 -32.43
CA PHE A 72 3.62 -2.20 -33.03
C PHE A 72 4.22 -3.18 -32.00
N GLY A 73 4.33 -2.79 -30.72
CA GLY A 73 4.87 -3.64 -29.66
C GLY A 73 6.40 -3.70 -29.59
N ILE A 74 7.11 -2.75 -30.20
CA ILE A 74 8.56 -2.57 -30.11
C ILE A 74 8.88 -1.62 -28.96
N LEU A 75 9.94 -1.92 -28.21
CA LEU A 75 10.45 -1.09 -27.13
C LEU A 75 10.86 0.28 -27.67
N LYS A 76 10.13 1.33 -27.32
CA LYS A 76 10.42 2.71 -27.72
C LYS A 76 11.35 3.40 -26.73
N ASN A 77 11.05 3.28 -25.44
CA ASN A 77 11.80 3.96 -24.39
C ASN A 77 11.84 3.12 -23.12
N LYS A 78 12.86 3.34 -22.29
CA LYS A 78 13.00 2.73 -20.98
C LYS A 78 13.58 3.74 -20.00
N LYS A 79 13.00 3.81 -18.80
CA LYS A 79 13.47 4.71 -17.74
C LYS A 79 13.53 3.99 -16.41
N LEU A 80 14.70 4.01 -15.79
CA LEU A 80 14.93 3.44 -14.48
C LEU A 80 14.95 4.56 -13.44
N TYR A 81 14.19 4.35 -12.37
CA TYR A 81 14.16 5.17 -11.17
C TYR A 81 14.65 4.36 -9.99
N ASN A 82 15.30 5.01 -9.04
CA ASN A 82 15.80 4.42 -7.81
C ASN A 82 15.15 5.08 -6.57
N ILE A 83 15.60 4.66 -5.38
CA ILE A 83 15.07 5.17 -4.10
C ILE A 83 15.32 6.66 -3.90
N ASN A 84 16.36 7.23 -4.50
CA ASN A 84 16.69 8.66 -4.40
C ASN A 84 15.79 9.52 -5.29
N ASP A 85 15.17 8.93 -6.31
CA ASP A 85 14.22 9.60 -7.22
C ASP A 85 12.80 9.69 -6.63
N MET A 86 12.59 9.16 -5.42
CA MET A 86 11.28 9.21 -4.76
C MET A 86 10.98 10.63 -4.23
N GLU A 87 9.87 11.19 -4.69
CA GLU A 87 9.36 12.45 -4.16
C GLU A 87 8.57 12.24 -2.86
N ASN A 88 8.76 13.14 -1.89
CA ASN A 88 8.02 13.13 -0.64
C ASN A 88 6.68 13.86 -0.82
N ILE A 89 5.67 13.11 -1.23
CA ILE A 89 4.32 13.65 -1.46
C ILE A 89 3.61 13.81 -0.11
N ARG A 90 3.27 15.06 0.22
CA ARG A 90 2.44 15.38 1.39
C ARG A 90 0.98 15.10 1.05
N ILE A 91 0.48 13.95 1.50
CA ILE A 91 -0.96 13.66 1.42
C ILE A 91 -1.70 14.57 2.41
N ALA A 92 -2.71 15.29 1.94
CA ALA A 92 -3.57 16.09 2.81
C ALA A 92 -4.19 15.19 3.89
N LYS A 93 -3.91 15.50 5.16
CA LYS A 93 -4.48 14.79 6.31
C LYS A 93 -5.93 15.18 6.60
N GLU A 94 -6.41 16.21 5.91
CA GLU A 94 -7.77 16.69 6.03
C GLU A 94 -8.71 15.64 5.46
N THR A 95 -9.26 14.84 6.36
CA THR A 95 -10.40 13.98 6.03
C THR A 95 -11.65 14.83 6.11
N THR A 96 -12.55 14.72 5.13
CA THR A 96 -13.85 15.37 5.19
C THR A 96 -14.51 14.96 6.50
N GLY A 97 -14.79 15.93 7.37
CA GLY A 97 -15.28 15.66 8.71
C GLY A 97 -16.55 14.82 8.65
N THR A 98 -16.48 13.56 9.10
CA THR A 98 -17.70 12.81 9.37
C THR A 98 -18.38 13.49 10.56
N VAL A 99 -19.55 14.07 10.31
CA VAL A 99 -20.39 14.67 11.34
C VAL A 99 -20.59 13.64 12.47
N ASN A 100 -20.02 13.92 13.64
CA ASN A 100 -20.43 13.41 14.96
C ASN A 100 -20.09 11.98 15.47
N LYS A 101 -19.23 11.15 14.86
CA LYS A 101 -18.94 9.81 15.46
C LYS A 101 -18.09 9.86 16.74
N ASN A 102 -17.12 10.77 16.83
CA ASN A 102 -16.17 10.78 17.97
C ASN A 102 -16.81 11.22 19.29
N LYS A 103 -17.84 12.08 19.25
CA LYS A 103 -18.62 12.44 20.45
C LYS A 103 -19.44 11.26 20.97
N SER A 104 -19.96 10.40 20.08
CA SER A 104 -20.71 9.20 20.47
C SER A 104 -19.81 8.23 21.22
N PHE A 105 -18.63 7.88 20.69
CA PHE A 105 -17.78 6.87 21.32
C PHE A 105 -17.39 7.21 22.77
N LEU A 106 -16.93 8.43 23.03
CA LEU A 106 -16.55 8.84 24.39
C LEU A 106 -17.76 8.88 25.32
N TYR A 107 -18.90 9.37 24.83
CA TYR A 107 -20.14 9.38 25.58
C TYR A 107 -20.62 7.95 25.91
N ASP A 108 -20.62 7.05 24.93
CA ASP A 108 -21.03 5.65 25.06
C ASP A 108 -20.10 4.91 26.03
N PHE A 109 -18.79 5.14 25.93
CA PHE A 109 -17.82 4.55 26.85
C PHE A 109 -18.03 5.04 28.29
N MET A 110 -18.12 6.35 28.53
CA MET A 110 -18.31 6.92 29.86
C MET A 110 -19.69 6.56 30.44
N SER A 111 -20.72 6.48 29.61
CA SER A 111 -22.05 6.04 30.04
C SER A 111 -22.04 4.58 30.49
N SER A 112 -21.32 3.70 29.76
CA SER A 112 -21.18 2.29 30.13
C SER A 112 -20.44 2.11 31.46
N MET A 113 -19.38 2.92 31.70
CA MET A 113 -18.65 2.91 32.97
C MET A 113 -19.52 3.43 34.11
N ARG A 114 -20.21 4.56 33.92
CA ARG A 114 -21.16 5.10 34.91
C ARG A 114 -22.23 4.07 35.26
N GLN A 115 -22.77 3.36 34.27
CA GLN A 115 -23.78 2.33 34.49
C GLN A 115 -23.24 1.16 35.33
N LYS A 116 -22.00 0.72 35.08
CA LYS A 116 -21.33 -0.32 35.87
C LYS A 116 -21.03 0.13 37.30
N MET A 117 -20.65 1.39 37.50
CA MET A 117 -20.42 1.97 38.83
C MET A 117 -21.72 2.13 39.64
N ASN A 118 -22.81 2.57 38.98
CA ASN A 118 -24.10 2.83 39.63
C ASN A 118 -24.92 1.56 39.91
N ASP A 119 -24.57 0.43 39.29
CA ASP A 119 -25.18 -0.88 39.54
C ASP A 119 -24.09 -1.96 39.65
N PRO A 120 -23.29 -1.93 40.73
CA PRO A 120 -22.14 -2.82 40.88
C PRO A 120 -22.53 -4.30 40.99
N LEU A 121 -23.77 -4.58 41.42
CA LEU A 121 -24.33 -5.94 41.51
C LEU A 121 -25.09 -6.36 40.24
N GLY A 122 -25.23 -5.47 39.24
CA GLY A 122 -25.85 -5.74 37.95
C GLY A 122 -27.34 -6.10 38.00
N GLN A 123 -28.05 -5.78 39.09
CA GLN A 123 -29.43 -6.22 39.30
C GLN A 123 -30.41 -5.53 38.33
N ARG A 124 -30.14 -4.27 37.96
CA ARG A 124 -30.94 -3.52 36.98
C ARG A 124 -30.65 -3.98 35.55
N ALA A 125 -29.45 -4.47 35.27
CA ALA A 125 -29.12 -5.06 33.99
C ALA A 125 -29.80 -6.43 33.79
N LYS A 126 -29.86 -7.27 34.84
CA LYS A 126 -30.57 -8.55 34.83
C LYS A 126 -32.08 -8.38 34.58
N LYS A 127 -32.75 -7.48 35.32
CA LYS A 127 -34.18 -7.15 35.11
C LYS A 127 -34.49 -6.68 33.68
N ARG A 128 -33.62 -5.88 33.06
CA ARG A 128 -33.82 -5.43 31.66
C ARG A 128 -33.72 -6.57 30.65
N ARG A 129 -32.83 -7.55 30.86
CA ARG A 129 -32.69 -8.71 29.96
C ARG A 129 -33.90 -9.63 30.05
N GLU A 130 -34.45 -9.83 31.24
CA GLU A 130 -35.67 -10.64 31.45
C GLU A 130 -36.91 -10.02 30.79
N VAL A 131 -37.01 -8.68 30.77
CA VAL A 131 -38.13 -7.96 30.11
C VAL A 131 -38.04 -8.03 28.58
N ASN A 132 -36.83 -7.96 28.00
CA ASN A 132 -36.65 -8.05 26.53
C ASN A 132 -36.74 -9.48 25.97
N GLN A 133 -36.79 -10.50 26.83
CA GLN A 133 -36.94 -11.91 26.45
C GLN A 133 -38.39 -12.41 26.51
N ARG A 134 -39.33 -11.57 26.95
CA ARG A 134 -40.78 -11.80 26.86
C ARG A 134 -41.33 -11.09 25.62
#